data_AF-A0A938AKS2-F1
#
_entry.id   AF-A0A938AKS2-F1
#
_cell.length_a   1.000
_cell.length_b   1.000
_cell.length_c   1.000
_cell.angle_alpha   90.00
_cell.angle_beta   90.00
_cell.angle_gamma   90.00
#
_symmetry.space_group_name_H-M   'P 1'
#
loop_
_entity.id
_entity.type
_entity.pdbx_description
1 polymer ?
#
loop_
_entity_poly.entity_id
_entity_poly.type
_entity_poly.pdbx_seq_one_letter_code
_entity_poly.pdbx_strand_id
1 'polypeptide(L)'
;MNQFDVAALCDSGAEQQRAALAYVTEAFAEAILAGIEGDSFAHAALSAALRELVATYGEEAVASFAETLPVRLRSGEFTTGLRH
;
A
#
# COMPACT_ATOMS: atom_id res chain seq x y z
N MET A 1 -13.69 -25.77 8.58
CA MET A 1 -14.55 -24.62 8.83
C MET A 1 -13.89 -23.42 8.15
N ASN A 2 -14.35 -23.12 6.94
CA ASN A 2 -13.93 -22.17 5.91
C ASN A 2 -12.56 -21.48 5.99
N GLN A 3 -11.60 -22.12 5.31
CA GLN A 3 -10.56 -21.50 4.51
C GLN A 3 -11.27 -20.62 3.47
N PHE A 4 -11.46 -19.33 3.77
CA PHE A 4 -11.97 -18.38 2.78
C PHE A 4 -11.01 -18.38 1.59
N ASP A 5 -11.59 -18.46 0.42
CA ASP A 5 -10.95 -18.59 -0.87
C ASP A 5 -10.20 -17.29 -1.24
N VAL A 6 -9.07 -17.03 -0.56
CA VAL A 6 -8.19 -15.88 -0.80
C VAL A 6 -7.61 -15.94 -2.22
N ALA A 7 -7.50 -17.13 -2.80
CA ALA A 7 -6.90 -17.35 -4.11
C ALA A 7 -7.84 -17.01 -5.29
N ALA A 8 -9.15 -17.22 -5.20
CA ALA A 8 -10.09 -16.83 -6.27
C ALA A 8 -10.44 -15.33 -6.24
N LEU A 9 -10.31 -14.68 -5.08
CA LEU A 9 -10.33 -13.21 -4.98
C LEU A 9 -9.06 -12.56 -5.56
N CYS A 10 -7.96 -13.30 -5.73
CA CYS A 10 -6.69 -12.73 -6.18
C CYS A 10 -6.70 -12.24 -7.63
N ASP A 11 -7.55 -12.74 -8.54
CA ASP A 11 -7.55 -12.26 -9.94
C ASP A 11 -8.32 -10.94 -10.08
N SER A 12 -9.57 -10.88 -9.61
CA SER A 12 -10.34 -9.63 -9.55
C SER A 12 -9.73 -8.64 -8.57
N GLY A 13 -9.20 -9.11 -7.45
CA GLY A 13 -8.55 -8.28 -6.43
C GLY A 13 -7.20 -7.75 -6.90
N ALA A 14 -6.42 -8.50 -7.68
CA ALA A 14 -5.20 -7.98 -8.28
C ALA A 14 -5.49 -6.93 -9.36
N GLU A 15 -6.56 -7.11 -10.14
CA GLU A 15 -6.96 -6.10 -11.12
C GLU A 15 -7.46 -4.82 -10.44
N GLN A 16 -8.27 -4.95 -9.39
CA GLN A 16 -8.76 -3.82 -8.60
C GLN A 16 -7.60 -3.11 -7.87
N GLN A 17 -6.65 -3.88 -7.34
CA GLN A 17 -5.43 -3.35 -6.72
C GLN A 17 -4.54 -2.64 -7.74
N ARG A 18 -4.40 -3.19 -8.96
CA ARG A 18 -3.62 -2.58 -10.04
C ARG A 18 -4.26 -1.29 -10.52
N ALA A 19 -5.59 -1.25 -10.66
CA ALA A 19 -6.33 -0.04 -10.99
C ALA A 19 -6.18 1.03 -9.88
N ALA A 20 -6.32 0.64 -8.61
CA ALA A 20 -6.11 1.55 -7.48
C ALA A 20 -4.70 2.13 -7.46
N LEU A 21 -3.68 1.30 -7.73
CA LEU A 21 -2.29 1.75 -7.85
C LEU A 21 -2.08 2.74 -9.00
N ALA A 22 -2.78 2.58 -10.12
CA ALA A 22 -2.74 3.54 -11.22
C ALA A 22 -3.28 4.92 -10.78
N TYR A 23 -4.44 4.94 -10.11
CA TYR A 23 -5.00 6.18 -9.55
C TYR A 23 -4.08 6.84 -8.52
N VAL A 24 -3.45 6.06 -7.64
CA VAL A 24 -2.47 6.59 -6.67
C VAL A 24 -1.25 7.17 -7.39
N THR A 25 -0.76 6.51 -8.44
CA THR A 25 0.38 6.98 -9.23
C THR A 25 0.07 8.31 -9.93
N GLU A 26 -1.14 8.44 -10.50
CA GLU A 26 -1.61 9.69 -11.09
C GLU A 26 -1.71 10.80 -10.03
N ALA A 27 -2.29 10.52 -8.87
CA ALA A 27 -2.36 11.48 -7.77
C ALA A 27 -0.96 11.94 -7.29
N PHE A 28 0.03 11.04 -7.31
CA PHE A 28 1.43 11.39 -7.04
C PHE A 28 1.99 12.35 -8.11
N ALA A 29 1.73 12.07 -9.39
CA ALA A 29 2.17 12.95 -10.47
C ALA A 29 1.54 14.35 -10.35
N GLU A 30 0.25 14.42 -10.02
CA GLU A 30 -0.45 15.69 -9.79
C GLU A 30 0.10 16.44 -8.57
N ALA A 31 0.39 15.75 -7.47
CA ALA A 31 0.97 16.35 -6.28
C ALA A 31 2.35 16.99 -6.59
N ILE A 32 3.18 16.31 -7.37
CA ILE A 32 4.48 16.83 -7.81
C ILE A 32 4.28 18.06 -8.71
N LEU A 33 3.33 18.04 -9.63
CA LEU A 33 3.00 19.20 -10.48
C LEU A 33 2.47 20.39 -9.67
N ALA A 34 1.77 20.14 -8.57
CA ALA A 34 1.32 21.16 -7.62
C ALA A 34 2.46 21.74 -6.75
N GLY A 35 3.69 21.21 -6.88
CA GLY A 35 4.86 21.64 -6.11
C GLY A 35 4.97 21.01 -4.73
N ILE A 36 4.26 19.90 -4.48
CA ILE A 36 4.38 19.13 -3.23
C ILE A 36 5.61 18.22 -3.34
N GLU A 37 6.47 18.28 -2.32
CA GLU A 37 7.62 17.36 -2.19
C GLU A 37 7.13 15.90 -2.12
N GLY A 38 7.69 15.05 -2.99
CA GLY A 38 7.27 13.65 -3.13
C GLY A 38 7.37 12.84 -1.83
N ASP A 39 8.37 13.12 -0.99
CA ASP A 39 8.52 12.47 0.32
C ASP A 39 7.38 12.87 1.28
N SER A 40 7.01 14.15 1.29
CA SER A 40 5.90 14.63 2.12
C SER A 40 4.57 14.05 1.67
N PHE A 41 4.35 13.93 0.35
CA PHE A 41 3.14 13.32 -0.19
C PHE A 41 3.09 11.82 0.11
N ALA A 42 4.22 11.11 0.04
CA ALA A 42 4.31 9.70 0.39
C ALA A 42 3.97 9.43 1.85
N HIS A 43 4.49 10.25 2.78
CA HIS A 43 4.11 10.16 4.19
C HIS A 43 2.61 10.41 4.41
N ALA A 44 2.03 11.39 3.72
CA ALA A 44 0.60 11.68 3.81
C ALA A 44 -0.25 10.51 3.25
N ALA A 45 0.12 9.99 2.08
CA ALA A 45 -0.55 8.85 1.45
C ALA A 45 -0.48 7.58 2.32
N LEU A 46 0.69 7.31 2.93
CA LEU A 46 0.84 6.18 3.85
C LEU A 46 -0.05 6.34 5.09
N SER A 47 -0.12 7.54 5.67
CA SER A 47 -1.01 7.80 6.80
C SER A 47 -2.48 7.61 6.43
N ALA A 48 -2.89 8.10 5.26
CA ALA A 48 -4.25 7.91 4.75
C ALA A 48 -4.58 6.43 4.53
N ALA A 49 -3.67 5.69 3.90
CA ALA A 49 -3.83 4.26 3.68
C ALA A 49 -3.95 3.47 4.99
N LEU A 50 -3.10 3.76 5.99
CA LEU A 50 -3.18 3.10 7.29
C LEU A 50 -4.49 3.41 8.02
N ARG A 51 -5.01 4.65 7.94
CA ARG A 51 -6.31 5.01 8.53
C ARG A 51 -7.46 4.22 7.91
N GLU A 52 -7.46 4.05 6.59
CA GLU A 52 -8.47 3.27 5.88
C GLU A 52 -8.43 1.79 6.27
N LEU A 53 -7.23 1.22 6.36
CA LEU A 53 -7.03 -0.16 6.82
C LEU A 53 -7.50 -0.34 8.27
N VAL A 54 -7.21 0.63 9.15
CA VAL A 54 -7.67 0.59 10.55
C VAL A 54 -9.18 0.70 10.63
N ALA A 55 -9.80 1.56 9.82
CA ALA A 55 -11.25 1.70 9.77
C ALA A 55 -11.95 0.43 9.28
N THR A 56 -11.33 -0.30 8.34
CA THR A 56 -11.90 -1.51 7.74
C THR A 56 -11.66 -2.76 8.59
N TYR A 57 -10.46 -2.93 9.12
CA TYR A 57 -10.00 -4.19 9.77
C TYR A 57 -9.75 -4.07 11.28
N GLY A 58 -9.67 -2.85 11.81
CA GLY A 58 -9.35 -2.57 13.21
C GLY A 58 -7.85 -2.39 13.48
N GLU A 59 -7.53 -1.72 14.60
CA GLU A 59 -6.16 -1.34 14.97
C GLU A 59 -5.23 -2.55 15.15
N GLU A 60 -5.69 -3.61 15.84
CA GLU A 60 -4.88 -4.81 16.11
C GLU A 60 -4.52 -5.58 14.84
N ALA A 61 -5.44 -5.66 13.88
CA ALA A 61 -5.18 -6.34 12.60
C ALA A 61 -4.14 -5.58 11.77
N VAL A 62 -4.21 -4.25 11.77
CA VAL A 62 -3.24 -3.39 11.08
C VAL A 62 -1.89 -3.37 11.79
N ALA A 63 -1.88 -3.42 13.13
CA ALA A 63 -0.64 -3.54 13.90
C ALA A 63 0.12 -4.82 13.55
N SER A 64 -0.58 -5.97 13.52
CA SER A 64 0.00 -7.25 13.10
C SER A 64 0.50 -7.21 11.66
N PHE A 65 -0.25 -6.58 10.75
CA PHE A 65 0.24 -6.35 9.38
C PHE A 65 1.51 -5.48 9.36
N ALA A 66 1.55 -4.39 10.13
CA ALA A 66 2.69 -3.48 10.19
C ALA A 66 3.96 -4.14 10.76
N GLU A 67 3.85 -5.10 11.67
CA GLU A 67 4.98 -5.88 12.17
C GLU A 67 5.69 -6.70 11.07
N THR A 68 4.97 -7.08 10.02
CA THR A 68 5.56 -7.79 8.87
C THR A 68 6.30 -6.87 7.90
N LEU A 69 5.96 -5.58 7.87
CA LEU A 69 6.52 -4.60 6.93
C LEU A 69 8.05 -4.45 7.03
N PRO A 70 8.68 -4.34 8.22
CA PRO A 70 10.13 -4.24 8.34
C PRO A 70 10.86 -5.43 7.74
N VAL A 71 10.31 -6.64 7.86
CA VAL A 71 10.89 -7.86 7.27
C VAL A 71 10.84 -7.78 5.75
N ARG A 72 9.72 -7.34 5.18
CA ARG A 72 9.50 -7.20 3.73
C ARG A 72 10.31 -6.05 3.11
N LEU A 73 10.44 -4.94 3.83
CA LEU A 73 11.35 -3.84 3.46
C LEU A 73 12.80 -4.30 3.42
N ARG A 74 13.27 -5.05 4.43
CA ARG A 74 14.63 -5.57 4.47
C ARG A 74 14.90 -6.66 3.44
N SER A 75 13.89 -7.46 3.08
CA SER A 75 14.00 -8.46 2.01
C SER A 75 14.10 -7.84 0.62
N GLY A 76 13.86 -6.53 0.48
CA GLY A 76 13.95 -5.81 -0.79
C GLY A 76 12.70 -5.92 -1.65
N GLU A 77 11.55 -6.34 -1.09
CA GLU A 77 10.29 -6.48 -1.84
C GLU A 77 9.80 -5.17 -2.47
N PHE A 78 10.21 -4.02 -1.92
CA PHE A 78 9.81 -2.68 -2.38
C PHE A 78 10.95 -1.95 -3.11
N THR A 79 12.09 -2.60 -3.30
CA THR A 79 13.23 -2.02 -4.03
C THR A 79 13.09 -2.31 -5.52
N THR A 80 12.67 -1.32 -6.30
CA THR A 80 12.53 -1.40 -7.76
C THR A 80 13.75 -0.84 -8.54
N GLY A 81 14.83 -0.47 -7.85
CA GLY A 81 16.09 0.01 -8.45
C GLY A 81 17.32 -0.58 -7.76
N LEU A 82 18.44 -0.65 -8.49
CA LEU A 82 19.72 -1.18 -7.98
C LEU A 82 20.04 -0.53 -6.63
N ARG A 83 20.27 -1.35 -5.59
CA ARG A 83 20.69 -0.88 -4.26
C ARG A 83 21.87 0.08 -4.43
N HIS A 84 21.68 1.34 -4.05
CA HIS A 84 22.75 2.34 -3.96
C HIS A 84 23.48 2.23 -2.62
#